data_AF-A0A5P6VP34-F1
#
_entry.id   AF-A0A5P6VP34-F1
#
_cell.length_a   1.000
_cell.length_b   1.000
_cell.length_c   1.000
_cell.angle_alpha   90.00
_cell.angle_beta   90.00
_cell.angle_gamma   90.00
#
_symmetry.space_group_name_H-M   'P 1'
#
loop_
_entity.id
_entity.type
_entity.pdbx_description
1 polymer ?
#
loop_
_entity_poly.entity_id
_entity_poly.type
_entity_poly.pdbx_seq_one_letter_code
_entity_poly.pdbx_strand_id
1 'polypeptide(L)'
;MQARDFIDRAIEQDSRNVFEKGQAVKNVPDVLSALYIEGNPVDVEVNIKGANTRFIPIEELSDYQEDYQLEDGKFVFATCDGDPIFIYNNAVFTNAHGANGLPDEKLANSLCDYLDGIS
;
A
#
# COMPACT_ATOMS: atom_id res chain seq x y z
N MET A 1 -7.42 0.09 -11.26
CA MET A 1 -8.62 -0.76 -11.07
C MET A 1 -9.33 -0.41 -9.77
N GLN A 2 -10.51 -0.98 -9.54
CA GLN A 2 -11.23 -0.84 -8.26
C GLN A 2 -10.67 -1.80 -7.20
N ALA A 3 -10.94 -1.51 -5.92
CA ALA A 3 -10.46 -2.32 -4.79
C ALA A 3 -10.88 -3.79 -4.90
N ARG A 4 -12.12 -4.07 -5.30
CA ARG A 4 -12.63 -5.44 -5.46
C ARG A 4 -11.83 -6.23 -6.49
N ASP A 5 -11.59 -5.64 -7.65
CA ASP A 5 -10.82 -6.25 -8.73
C ASP A 5 -9.38 -6.57 -8.26
N PHE A 6 -8.79 -5.67 -7.47
CA PHE A 6 -7.46 -5.88 -6.91
C PHE A 6 -7.43 -7.07 -5.93
N ILE A 7 -8.39 -7.16 -5.02
CA ILE A 7 -8.48 -8.27 -4.06
C ILE A 7 -8.59 -9.61 -4.79
N ASP A 8 -9.48 -9.69 -5.78
CA ASP A 8 -9.66 -10.92 -6.56
C ASP A 8 -8.36 -11.30 -7.29
N ARG A 9 -7.67 -10.33 -7.92
CA ARG A 9 -6.37 -10.58 -8.58
C ARG A 9 -5.23 -10.92 -7.61
N ALA A 10 -5.22 -10.34 -6.42
CA ALA A 10 -4.23 -10.66 -5.39
C ALA A 10 -4.37 -12.13 -4.93
N ILE A 11 -5.61 -12.60 -4.75
CA ILE A 11 -5.89 -14.00 -4.39
C ILE A 11 -5.56 -14.94 -5.56
N GLU A 12 -5.82 -14.54 -6.80
CA GLU A 12 -5.44 -15.31 -7.99
C GLU A 12 -3.92 -15.45 -8.14
N GLN A 13 -3.17 -14.39 -7.85
CA GLN A 13 -1.71 -14.37 -7.91
C GLN A 13 -1.09 -15.28 -6.84
N ASP A 14 -1.60 -15.21 -5.61
CA ASP A 14 -1.22 -16.12 -4.52
C ASP A 14 -2.43 -16.45 -3.64
N SER A 15 -2.86 -17.71 -3.70
CA SER A 15 -4.00 -18.22 -2.91
C SER A 15 -3.80 -18.17 -1.39
N ARG A 16 -2.57 -17.91 -0.93
CA ARG A 16 -2.25 -17.69 0.49
C ARG A 16 -2.61 -16.29 0.95
N ASN A 17 -2.86 -15.35 0.03
CA ASN A 17 -3.26 -14.00 0.39
C ASN A 17 -4.58 -14.01 1.15
N VAL A 18 -4.59 -13.36 2.32
CA VAL A 18 -5.74 -13.30 3.22
C VAL A 18 -6.22 -11.86 3.35
N PHE A 19 -7.47 -11.66 2.95
CA PHE A 19 -8.23 -10.45 3.25
C PHE A 19 -9.31 -10.76 4.30
N GLU A 20 -9.36 -9.97 5.36
CA GLU A 20 -10.46 -9.98 6.32
C GLU A 20 -11.52 -8.93 5.96
N LYS A 21 -12.63 -8.95 6.69
CA LYS A 21 -13.70 -7.97 6.53
C LYS A 21 -13.14 -6.56 6.71
N GLY A 22 -13.29 -5.75 5.67
CA GLY A 22 -12.90 -4.35 5.70
C GLY A 22 -13.74 -3.48 6.64
N GLN A 23 -13.17 -2.35 7.02
CA GLN A 23 -13.85 -1.32 7.82
C GLN A 23 -13.30 0.08 7.51
N ALA A 24 -14.10 1.09 7.81
CA ALA A 24 -13.64 2.47 7.71
C ALA A 24 -12.58 2.74 8.80
N VAL A 25 -11.41 3.21 8.37
CA VAL A 25 -10.29 3.54 9.25
C VAL A 25 -10.19 5.05 9.38
N LYS A 26 -9.98 5.54 10.60
CA LYS A 26 -9.75 6.97 10.83
C LYS A 26 -8.35 7.35 10.34
N ASN A 27 -8.20 8.57 9.85
CA ASN A 27 -6.91 9.15 9.45
C ASN A 27 -6.20 8.42 8.29
N VAL A 28 -6.92 7.57 7.55
CA VAL A 28 -6.44 6.99 6.28
C VAL A 28 -6.87 7.91 5.14
N PRO A 29 -5.98 8.20 4.15
CA PRO A 29 -6.35 8.96 2.97
C PRO A 29 -7.57 8.38 2.24
N ASP A 30 -8.45 9.24 1.72
CA ASP A 30 -9.68 8.83 1.02
C ASP A 30 -9.41 7.82 -0.10
N VAL A 31 -8.30 7.98 -0.82
CA VAL A 31 -7.89 7.09 -1.91
C VAL A 31 -7.63 5.65 -1.44
N LEU A 32 -7.15 5.45 -0.20
CA LEU A 32 -6.92 4.14 0.42
C LEU A 32 -8.16 3.62 1.15
N SER A 33 -9.04 4.50 1.61
CA SER A 33 -10.24 4.14 2.38
C SER A 33 -11.09 3.09 1.65
N ALA A 34 -11.25 3.24 0.33
CA ALA A 34 -11.98 2.28 -0.49
C ALA A 34 -11.39 0.86 -0.44
N LEU A 35 -10.04 0.74 -0.41
CA LEU A 35 -9.38 -0.55 -0.32
C LEU A 35 -9.65 -1.22 1.05
N TYR A 36 -9.44 -0.49 2.14
CA TYR A 36 -9.62 -1.01 3.49
C TYR A 36 -11.09 -1.27 3.87
N ILE A 37 -12.04 -0.57 3.23
CA ILE A 37 -13.48 -0.86 3.36
C ILE A 37 -13.84 -2.16 2.62
N GLU A 38 -13.26 -2.37 1.43
CA GLU A 38 -13.53 -3.57 0.63
C GLU A 38 -12.90 -4.82 1.27
N GLY A 39 -11.66 -4.73 1.77
CA GLY A 39 -10.99 -5.83 2.46
C GLY A 39 -9.73 -5.39 3.22
N ASN A 40 -9.59 -5.86 4.46
CA ASN A 40 -8.39 -5.63 5.27
C ASN A 40 -7.28 -6.62 4.85
N PRO A 41 -6.10 -6.18 4.35
CA PRO A 41 -5.02 -7.06 3.92
C PRO A 41 -4.23 -7.63 5.12
N VAL A 42 -4.75 -8.67 5.76
CA VAL A 42 -4.14 -9.27 6.97
C VAL A 42 -2.84 -10.03 6.66
N ASP A 43 -2.79 -10.70 5.52
CA ASP A 43 -1.57 -11.36 5.04
C ASP A 43 -1.57 -11.31 3.52
N VAL A 44 -1.11 -10.18 2.96
CA VAL A 44 -1.16 -9.94 1.51
C VAL A 44 0.19 -9.48 1.00
N GLU A 45 0.76 -10.31 0.14
CA GLU A 45 2.00 -10.03 -0.58
C GLU A 45 1.78 -10.29 -2.07
N VAL A 46 2.06 -9.29 -2.90
CA VAL A 46 1.78 -9.31 -4.34
C VAL A 46 2.92 -8.72 -5.13
N ASN A 47 3.20 -9.29 -6.31
CA ASN A 47 4.12 -8.67 -7.25
C ASN A 47 3.42 -7.56 -8.04
N ILE A 48 3.89 -6.32 -7.89
CA ILE A 48 3.43 -5.15 -8.65
C ILE A 48 4.62 -4.62 -9.44
N LYS A 49 4.54 -4.71 -10.78
CA LYS A 49 5.59 -4.26 -11.71
C LYS A 49 6.99 -4.82 -11.38
N GLY A 50 7.08 -6.06 -10.90
CA GLY A 50 8.35 -6.71 -10.54
C GLY A 50 8.76 -6.51 -9.08
N ALA A 51 8.12 -5.63 -8.32
CA ALA A 51 8.41 -5.38 -6.91
C ALA A 51 7.47 -6.20 -6.01
N ASN A 52 8.03 -6.82 -4.97
CA ASN A 52 7.25 -7.61 -4.02
C ASN A 52 6.65 -6.68 -2.94
N THR A 53 5.36 -6.42 -3.05
CA THR A 53 4.64 -5.45 -2.22
C THR A 53 3.86 -6.18 -1.14
N ARG A 54 4.23 -5.96 0.13
CA ARG A 54 3.47 -6.42 1.30
C ARG A 54 2.55 -5.31 1.78
N PHE A 55 1.24 -5.55 1.76
CA PHE A 55 0.25 -4.59 2.24
C PHE A 55 0.15 -4.64 3.77
N ILE A 56 -0.08 -3.48 4.39
CA ILE A 56 -0.14 -3.34 5.85
C ILE A 56 -1.60 -3.46 6.30
N PRO A 57 -1.93 -4.35 7.25
CA PRO A 57 -3.28 -4.46 7.80
C PRO A 57 -3.66 -3.25 8.64
N ILE A 58 -4.97 -3.05 8.82
CA ILE A 58 -5.53 -1.92 9.58
C ILE A 58 -4.93 -1.81 10.98
N GLU A 59 -4.72 -2.95 11.63
CA GLU A 59 -4.22 -3.07 12.99
C GLU A 59 -2.77 -2.59 13.13
N GLU A 60 -1.98 -2.67 12.05
CA GLU A 60 -0.56 -2.30 12.03
C GLU A 60 -0.32 -0.90 11.44
N LEU A 61 -1.32 -0.27 10.80
CA LEU A 61 -1.14 1.01 10.12
C LEU A 61 -0.51 2.11 11.01
N SER A 62 -0.93 2.18 12.28
CA SER A 62 -0.40 3.16 13.24
C SER A 62 1.08 2.93 13.53
N ASP A 63 1.45 1.69 13.80
CA ASP A 63 2.82 1.29 14.14
C ASP A 63 3.76 1.63 12.97
N TYR A 64 3.35 1.38 11.73
CA TYR A 64 4.16 1.70 10.55
C TYR A 64 4.30 3.22 10.32
N GLN A 65 3.29 4.03 10.68
CA GLN A 65 3.47 5.49 10.62
C GLN A 65 4.51 5.96 11.65
N GLU A 66 4.48 5.36 12.86
CA GLU A 66 5.41 5.68 13.94
C GLU A 66 6.84 5.19 13.69
N ASP A 67 7.00 4.07 12.99
CA ASP A 67 8.30 3.48 12.66
C ASP A 67 9.01 4.26 11.55
N TYR A 68 8.30 4.61 10.47
CA TYR A 68 8.92 5.32 9.34
C TYR A 68 9.04 6.83 9.55
N GLN A 69 8.16 7.44 10.35
CA GLN A 69 8.18 8.87 10.69
C GLN A 69 8.35 9.78 9.46
N LEU A 70 7.63 9.47 8.38
CA LEU A 70 7.69 10.27 7.17
C LEU A 70 7.08 11.67 7.41
N GLU A 71 7.47 12.62 6.55
CA GLU A 71 6.95 13.99 6.59
C GLU A 71 5.42 14.07 6.50
N ASP A 72 4.84 15.12 7.07
CA ASP A 72 3.39 15.36 7.08
C ASP A 72 2.73 15.18 5.70
N GLY A 73 1.63 14.42 5.69
CA GLY A 73 0.85 14.14 4.49
C GLY A 73 1.29 12.89 3.71
N LYS A 74 2.42 12.28 4.06
CA LYS A 74 2.81 10.94 3.58
C LYS A 74 2.13 9.88 4.45
N PHE A 75 1.52 8.88 3.82
CA PHE A 75 0.83 7.80 4.52
C PHE A 75 1.29 6.43 4.02
N VAL A 76 1.99 5.67 4.86
CA VAL A 76 2.51 4.34 4.52
C VAL A 76 1.37 3.32 4.54
N PHE A 77 1.24 2.52 3.48
CA PHE A 77 0.19 1.50 3.36
C PHE A 77 0.71 0.13 2.91
N ALA A 78 1.96 0.07 2.45
CA ALA A 78 2.63 -1.14 2.05
C ALA A 78 4.15 -1.00 2.24
N THR A 79 4.87 -2.10 2.09
CA THR A 79 6.34 -2.11 2.04
C THR A 79 6.84 -2.98 0.89
N CYS A 80 8.07 -2.70 0.44
CA CYS A 80 8.81 -3.55 -0.48
C CYS A 80 10.21 -3.77 0.09
N ASP A 81 10.55 -5.00 0.45
CA ASP A 81 11.85 -5.36 1.09
C ASP A 81 12.22 -4.48 2.31
N GLY A 82 11.20 -3.99 3.04
CA GLY A 82 11.37 -3.12 4.20
C GLY A 82 11.40 -1.62 3.90
N ASP A 83 11.36 -1.21 2.63
CA ASP A 83 11.18 0.19 2.27
C ASP A 83 9.69 0.58 2.23
N PRO A 84 9.33 1.78 2.71
CA PRO A 84 7.94 2.19 2.80
C PRO A 84 7.37 2.54 1.43
N ILE A 85 6.19 2.03 1.13
CA ILE A 85 5.35 2.49 0.02
C ILE A 85 4.22 3.33 0.61
N PHE A 86 4.11 4.57 0.14
CA PHE A 86 3.22 5.55 0.73
C PHE A 86 2.43 6.37 -0.29
N ILE A 87 1.29 6.88 0.16
CA ILE A 87 0.50 7.89 -0.56
C ILE A 87 1.02 9.27 -0.20
N TYR A 88 1.23 10.10 -1.21
CA TYR A 88 1.50 11.53 -1.06
C TYR A 88 0.91 12.28 -2.26
N ASN A 89 0.19 13.39 -2.03
CA ASN A 89 -0.46 14.17 -3.09
C ASN A 89 -1.25 13.30 -4.10
N ASN A 90 -2.02 12.32 -3.61
CA ASN A 90 -2.81 11.35 -4.39
C ASN A 90 -2.01 10.41 -5.32
N ALA A 91 -0.68 10.39 -5.24
CA ALA A 91 0.20 9.49 -5.98
C ALA A 91 0.90 8.50 -5.03
N VAL A 92 1.47 7.43 -5.61
CA VAL A 92 2.19 6.39 -4.86
C VAL A 92 3.68 6.58 -5.02
N PHE A 93 4.40 6.52 -3.91
CA PHE A 93 5.84 6.72 -3.82
C PHE A 93 6.50 5.65 -2.97
N THR A 94 7.82 5.52 -3.11
CA THR A 94 8.70 4.81 -2.17
C THR A 94 9.92 5.69 -1.85
N ASN A 95 10.60 5.41 -0.74
CA ASN A 95 11.89 6.03 -0.48
C ASN A 95 12.94 5.46 -1.43
N ALA A 96 13.79 6.32 -1.98
CA ALA A 96 14.99 5.87 -2.68
C ALA A 96 15.96 5.24 -1.67
N HIS A 97 16.25 3.94 -1.82
CA HIS A 97 17.04 3.13 -0.89
C HIS A 97 18.25 3.87 -0.26
N GLY A 98 18.27 3.93 1.07
CA GLY A 98 19.50 4.05 1.87
C GLY A 98 20.26 5.39 1.85
N ALA A 99 19.72 6.48 1.32
CA ALA A 99 20.44 7.77 1.32
C ALA A 99 19.57 8.93 1.81
N ASN A 100 19.93 9.46 2.98
CA ASN A 100 19.46 10.77 3.44
C ASN A 100 19.65 11.81 2.32
N GLY A 101 18.56 12.41 1.86
CA GLY A 101 18.57 13.52 0.91
C GLY A 101 18.32 13.18 -0.56
N LEU A 102 18.01 11.93 -0.92
CA LEU A 102 17.44 11.63 -2.24
C LEU A 102 15.93 11.89 -2.27
N PRO A 103 15.38 12.36 -3.40
CA PRO A 103 13.94 12.56 -3.55
C PRO A 103 13.20 11.22 -3.54
N ASP A 104 11.96 11.25 -3.06
CA ASP A 104 11.04 10.10 -3.16
C ASP A 104 10.91 9.64 -4.61
N GLU A 105 10.89 8.33 -4.82
CA GLU A 105 10.64 7.75 -6.13
C GLU A 105 9.15 7.58 -6.36
N LYS A 106 8.63 8.13 -7.46
CA LYS A 106 7.23 8.00 -7.84
C LYS A 106 6.96 6.67 -8.54
N LEU A 107 6.14 5.81 -7.93
CA LEU A 107 5.76 4.50 -8.47
C LEU A 107 4.51 4.55 -9.37
N ALA A 108 3.60 5.48 -9.09
CA ALA A 108 2.36 5.64 -9.85
C ALA A 108 1.74 7.04 -9.68
N ASN A 109 0.89 7.45 -10.64
CA ASN A 109 0.16 8.72 -10.54
C ASN A 109 -1.07 8.66 -9.63
N SER A 110 -1.56 7.46 -9.34
CA SER A 110 -2.70 7.21 -8.47
C SER A 110 -2.56 5.84 -7.80
N LEU A 111 -3.34 5.59 -6.74
CA LEU A 111 -3.45 4.23 -6.17
C LEU A 111 -3.99 3.25 -7.21
N CYS A 112 -4.99 3.65 -8.00
CA CYS A 112 -5.57 2.80 -9.04
C CYS A 112 -4.51 2.35 -10.06
N ASP A 113 -3.67 3.28 -10.54
CA ASP A 113 -2.58 3.01 -11.48
C ASP A 113 -1.51 2.10 -10.88
N TYR A 114 -1.31 2.18 -9.56
CA TYR A 114 -0.39 1.32 -8.84
C TYR A 114 -0.92 -0.11 -8.77
N LEU A 115 -2.16 -0.29 -8.30
CA LEU A 115 -2.82 -1.58 -8.20
C LEU A 115 -2.97 -2.26 -9.57
N ASP A 116 -3.18 -1.48 -10.65
CA ASP A 116 -3.20 -1.98 -12.04
C ASP A 116 -1.92 -2.69 -12.47
N GLY A 117 -0.80 -2.41 -11.78
CA GLY A 117 0.48 -3.04 -12.05
C GLY A 117 0.66 -4.46 -11.49
N ILE A 118 -0.34 -5.02 -10.79
CA ILE A 118 -0.28 -6.40 -10.31
C ILE A 118 -0.16 -7.37 -11.50
N SER A 119 0.78 -8.32 -11.42
CA SER A 119 1.14 -9.23 -12.52
C SER A 119 1.23 -10.68 -12.12
#